data_AF-A0A6V8IHL3-F1
#
_entry.id   AF-A0A6V8IHL3-F1
#
_cell.length_a   1.000
_cell.length_b   1.000
_cell.length_c   1.000
_cell.angle_alpha   90.00
_cell.angle_beta   90.00
_cell.angle_gamma   90.00
#
_symmetry.space_group_name_H-M   'P 1'
#
loop_
_entity.id
_entity.type
_entity.pdbx_description
1 polymer ?
#
loop_
_entity_poly.entity_id
_entity_poly.type
_entity_poly.pdbx_seq_one_letter_code
_entity_poly.pdbx_strand_id
1 'polypeptide(L)'
;MTLQLGKREPKRDSRTYKLGRVLAVRRPNVPDSKDWSAGVPYQMWGNDRYGCCAFASYAALTATWTKAAQALVLLTTSTVLSAYAEVTGFDPQTGANDDGTILLDQLNHWRNHGLPRPGQPGRDYLTAYGIISPTDIQGIKRGICYLGGVLAGVQVPRGFMSLGLGETWDLSKLSGNDLKPEGGHAIALTGYMPAGVFFNTWGTRTFMPWDTLVQIADEAYGLLSRQNWLGIPGTSPNGEDFDALLAEVRAA
;
A
#
# COMPACT_ATOMS: atom_id res chain seq x y z
N MET A 1 6.11 15.69 17.12
CA MET A 1 5.32 14.50 16.74
C MET A 1 6.32 13.42 16.36
N THR A 2 6.20 12.22 16.91
CA THR A 2 7.12 11.12 16.59
C THR A 2 6.51 10.31 15.46
N LEU A 3 7.30 9.97 14.45
CA LEU A 3 6.86 9.15 13.32
C LEU A 3 7.30 7.72 13.59
N GLN A 4 6.41 6.74 13.36
CA GLN A 4 6.72 5.34 13.62
C GLN A 4 6.92 4.56 12.33
N LEU A 5 7.90 3.67 12.40
CA LEU A 5 8.19 2.62 11.43
C LEU A 5 7.64 1.29 11.98
N GLY A 6 7.66 0.22 11.20
CA GLY A 6 7.09 -1.04 11.68
C GLY A 6 6.96 -2.14 10.63
N LYS A 7 7.49 -1.93 9.44
CA LYS A 7 7.61 -3.02 8.47
C LYS A 7 8.79 -3.90 8.88
N ARG A 8 8.57 -5.19 8.98
CA ARG A 8 9.64 -6.17 9.21
C ARG A 8 10.26 -6.62 7.89
N GLU A 9 11.36 -7.36 8.00
CA GLU A 9 12.07 -7.92 6.83
C GLU A 9 11.12 -8.70 5.90
N PRO A 10 11.23 -8.54 4.57
CA PRO A 10 10.38 -9.25 3.62
C PRO A 10 10.50 -10.78 3.76
N LYS A 11 9.36 -11.46 3.84
CA LYS A 11 9.28 -12.91 3.74
C LYS A 11 9.05 -13.31 2.29
N ARG A 12 9.89 -14.19 1.76
CA ARG A 12 9.73 -14.73 0.40
C ARG A 12 9.00 -16.07 0.44
N ASP A 13 7.92 -16.17 -0.31
CA ASP A 13 7.20 -17.43 -0.55
C ASP A 13 7.07 -17.64 -2.06
N SER A 14 7.59 -18.77 -2.56
CA SER A 14 7.57 -19.09 -3.99
C SER A 14 6.15 -19.29 -4.55
N ARG A 15 5.15 -19.45 -3.68
CA ARG A 15 3.74 -19.59 -4.04
C ARG A 15 3.04 -18.25 -4.22
N THR A 16 3.69 -17.14 -3.89
CA THR A 16 3.15 -15.80 -4.16
C THR A 16 3.16 -15.54 -5.66
N TYR A 17 1.97 -15.34 -6.23
CA TYR A 17 1.79 -15.06 -7.65
C TYR A 17 2.57 -13.81 -8.08
N LYS A 18 3.10 -13.80 -9.30
CA LYS A 18 3.86 -12.66 -9.85
C LYS A 18 3.00 -11.75 -10.69
N LEU A 19 2.79 -10.50 -10.28
CA LEU A 19 2.07 -9.54 -11.10
C LEU A 19 2.99 -8.94 -12.19
N GLY A 20 3.37 -9.75 -13.19
CA GLY A 20 4.30 -9.33 -14.25
C GLY A 20 4.10 -9.98 -15.62
N ARG A 21 3.24 -10.99 -15.75
CA ARG A 21 2.94 -11.63 -17.04
C ARG A 21 1.48 -11.44 -17.38
N VAL A 22 1.23 -10.53 -18.31
CA VAL A 22 -0.09 -10.35 -18.92
C VAL A 22 -0.43 -11.61 -19.70
N LEU A 23 -1.49 -12.31 -19.30
CA LEU A 23 -2.09 -13.41 -20.08
C LEU A 23 -3.07 -12.91 -21.16
N ALA A 24 -3.30 -11.60 -21.27
CA ALA A 24 -4.17 -11.05 -22.29
C ALA A 24 -3.46 -10.89 -23.66
N VAL A 25 -4.21 -11.15 -24.74
CA VAL A 25 -3.80 -11.00 -26.15
C VAL A 25 -3.36 -9.57 -26.50
N ARG A 26 -3.66 -8.57 -25.66
CA ARG A 26 -3.23 -7.17 -25.79
C ARG A 26 -2.75 -6.63 -24.45
N ARG A 27 -1.53 -6.06 -24.41
CA ARG A 27 -1.07 -5.29 -23.24
C ARG A 27 -1.91 -4.01 -23.15
N PRO A 28 -2.63 -3.76 -22.04
CA PRO A 28 -3.36 -2.51 -21.89
C PRO A 28 -2.37 -1.34 -21.80
N ASN A 29 -2.69 -0.21 -22.45
CA ASN A 29 -1.81 0.95 -22.50
C ASN A 29 -1.79 1.67 -21.16
N VAL A 30 -0.67 1.60 -20.44
CA VAL A 30 -0.49 2.29 -19.15
C VAL A 30 -0.17 3.76 -19.44
N PRO A 31 -1.01 4.72 -19.01
CA PRO A 31 -0.78 6.14 -19.28
C PRO A 31 0.46 6.65 -18.54
N ASP A 32 1.04 7.77 -19.01
CA ASP A 32 2.24 8.37 -18.41
C ASP A 32 2.02 8.92 -17.00
N SER A 33 0.78 9.27 -16.67
CA SER A 33 0.36 9.68 -15.34
C SER A 33 -1.00 9.11 -14.97
N LYS A 34 -1.17 8.84 -13.68
CA LYS A 34 -2.44 8.46 -13.07
C LYS A 34 -2.38 8.80 -11.59
N ASP A 35 -3.39 9.47 -11.04
CA ASP A 35 -3.38 9.82 -9.62
C ASP A 35 -4.74 9.58 -8.97
N TRP A 36 -4.83 8.54 -8.14
CA TRP A 36 -6.01 8.25 -7.32
C TRP A 36 -5.95 8.90 -5.94
N SER A 37 -4.79 9.44 -5.57
CA SER A 37 -4.52 9.98 -4.22
C SER A 37 -5.03 11.41 -4.02
N ALA A 38 -5.27 12.15 -5.10
CA ALA A 38 -5.70 13.54 -5.06
C ALA A 38 -7.02 13.69 -4.28
N GLY A 39 -7.02 14.51 -3.22
CA GLY A 39 -8.19 14.80 -2.39
C GLY A 39 -8.68 13.63 -1.51
N VAL A 40 -7.92 12.53 -1.38
CA VAL A 40 -8.24 11.50 -0.39
C VAL A 40 -7.92 12.05 1.01
N PRO A 41 -8.87 12.02 1.97
CA PRO A 41 -8.67 12.56 3.31
C PRO A 41 -7.92 11.55 4.20
N TYR A 42 -6.64 11.32 3.89
CA TYR A 42 -5.78 10.41 4.65
C TYR A 42 -5.66 10.82 6.12
N GLN A 43 -5.44 9.83 7.01
CA GLN A 43 -5.29 10.05 8.45
C GLN A 43 -4.06 9.32 8.99
N MET A 44 -3.59 9.72 10.18
CA MET A 44 -2.41 9.12 10.79
C MET A 44 -2.61 7.65 11.19
N TRP A 45 -3.86 7.26 11.51
CA TRP A 45 -4.24 5.90 11.94
C TRP A 45 -3.38 5.29 13.06
N GLY A 46 -2.79 6.14 13.90
CA GLY A 46 -1.96 5.74 15.03
C GLY A 46 -0.50 5.44 14.69
N ASN A 47 -0.06 5.63 13.45
CA ASN A 47 1.32 5.40 13.02
C ASN A 47 2.29 6.55 13.38
N ASP A 48 1.84 7.47 14.23
CA ASP A 48 2.64 8.39 15.04
C ASP A 48 2.91 7.87 16.46
N ARG A 49 2.27 6.74 16.82
CA ARG A 49 2.35 6.13 18.16
C ARG A 49 2.80 4.68 18.14
N TYR A 50 2.43 3.94 17.09
CA TYR A 50 2.70 2.50 16.99
C TYR A 50 3.28 2.09 15.63
N GLY A 51 3.92 0.92 15.59
CA GLY A 51 4.49 0.30 14.39
C GLY A 51 3.48 -0.27 13.39
N CYS A 52 2.29 0.31 13.32
CA CYS A 52 1.15 -0.20 12.54
C CYS A 52 1.15 0.22 11.05
N CYS A 53 2.29 0.62 10.46
CA CYS A 53 2.35 1.22 9.12
C CYS A 53 1.75 0.36 8.00
N ALA A 54 1.84 -0.97 8.10
CA ALA A 54 1.19 -1.89 7.19
C ALA A 54 -0.35 -1.71 7.20
N PHE A 55 -0.94 -1.50 8.37
CA PHE A 55 -2.39 -1.33 8.55
C PHE A 55 -2.85 0.09 8.26
N ALA A 56 -1.99 1.09 8.48
CA ALA A 56 -2.21 2.44 7.98
C ALA A 56 -2.25 2.45 6.43
N SER A 57 -1.35 1.70 5.77
CA SER A 57 -1.38 1.54 4.31
C SER A 57 -2.64 0.82 3.80
N TYR A 58 -3.13 -0.19 4.54
CA TYR A 58 -4.44 -0.79 4.29
C TYR A 58 -5.56 0.28 4.29
N ALA A 59 -5.62 1.10 5.33
CA ALA A 59 -6.63 2.16 5.45
C ALA A 59 -6.51 3.20 4.33
N ALA A 60 -5.28 3.56 3.94
CA ALA A 60 -5.00 4.44 2.81
C ALA A 60 -5.56 3.87 1.51
N LEU A 61 -5.23 2.61 1.19
CA LEU A 61 -5.68 1.93 -0.02
C LEU A 61 -7.21 1.82 -0.05
N THR A 62 -7.86 1.46 1.06
CA THR A 62 -9.33 1.40 1.14
C THR A 62 -9.96 2.77 0.91
N ALA A 63 -9.43 3.85 1.49
CA ALA A 63 -9.93 5.20 1.26
C ALA A 63 -9.74 5.63 -0.20
N THR A 64 -8.57 5.36 -0.80
CA THR A 64 -8.27 5.63 -2.21
C THR A 64 -9.22 4.88 -3.14
N TRP A 65 -9.36 3.57 -2.96
CA TRP A 65 -10.20 2.73 -3.80
C TRP A 65 -11.65 3.15 -3.73
N THR A 66 -12.17 3.30 -2.52
CA THR A 66 -13.58 3.62 -2.32
C THR A 66 -13.92 5.02 -2.81
N LYS A 67 -13.04 6.02 -2.61
CA LYS A 67 -13.24 7.37 -3.18
C LYS A 67 -13.31 7.36 -4.70
N ALA A 68 -12.50 6.53 -5.36
CA ALA A 68 -12.43 6.49 -6.82
C ALA A 68 -13.60 5.70 -7.43
N ALA A 69 -14.04 4.63 -6.79
CA ALA A 69 -15.00 3.68 -7.36
C ALA A 69 -16.43 3.82 -6.82
N GLN A 70 -16.61 4.32 -5.59
CA GLN A 70 -17.87 4.24 -4.85
C GLN A 70 -17.99 5.34 -3.77
N ALA A 71 -18.85 5.12 -2.76
CA ALA A 71 -18.91 5.99 -1.60
C ALA A 71 -17.64 5.82 -0.75
N LEU A 72 -17.02 6.94 -0.35
CA LEU A 72 -15.80 6.94 0.45
C LEU A 72 -16.01 6.17 1.77
N VAL A 73 -15.13 5.20 2.02
CA VAL A 73 -14.98 4.56 3.32
C VAL A 73 -13.68 5.00 3.95
N LEU A 74 -13.79 5.65 5.10
CA LEU A 74 -12.65 6.10 5.89
C LEU A 74 -12.61 5.32 7.21
N LEU A 75 -11.57 4.53 7.40
CA LEU A 75 -11.40 3.74 8.63
C LEU A 75 -11.00 4.65 9.78
N THR A 76 -11.49 4.31 10.99
CA THR A 76 -11.05 4.96 12.22
C THR A 76 -9.71 4.40 12.68
N THR A 77 -8.95 5.18 13.45
CA THR A 77 -7.73 4.69 14.13
C THR A 77 -8.00 3.43 14.97
N SER A 78 -9.13 3.35 15.67
CA SER A 78 -9.49 2.16 16.44
C SER A 78 -9.67 0.91 15.58
N THR A 79 -10.26 1.05 14.38
CA THR A 79 -10.43 -0.05 13.44
C THR A 79 -9.07 -0.54 12.93
N VAL A 80 -8.19 0.39 12.57
CA VAL A 80 -6.83 0.08 12.09
C VAL A 80 -5.99 -0.61 13.17
N LEU A 81 -6.03 -0.13 14.41
CA LEU A 81 -5.30 -0.76 15.52
C LEU A 81 -5.90 -2.12 15.91
N SER A 82 -7.21 -2.32 15.75
CA SER A 82 -7.83 -3.63 15.94
C SER A 82 -7.37 -4.63 14.88
N ALA A 83 -7.24 -4.19 13.63
CA ALA A 83 -6.69 -5.00 12.55
C ALA A 83 -5.22 -5.37 12.83
N TYR A 84 -4.43 -4.41 13.32
CA TYR A 84 -3.05 -4.65 13.73
C TYR A 84 -2.97 -5.69 14.85
N ALA A 85 -3.74 -5.49 15.93
CA ALA A 85 -3.84 -6.41 17.06
C ALA A 85 -4.21 -7.84 16.64
N GLU A 86 -5.20 -8.00 15.76
CA GLU A 86 -5.66 -9.31 15.29
C GLU A 86 -4.56 -10.10 14.56
N VAL A 87 -3.69 -9.43 13.81
CA VAL A 87 -2.67 -10.07 12.99
C VAL A 87 -1.36 -10.28 13.75
N THR A 88 -1.00 -9.38 14.65
CA THR A 88 0.33 -9.37 15.28
C THR A 88 0.33 -9.73 16.76
N GLY A 89 -0.84 -9.72 17.42
CA GLY A 89 -0.95 -9.85 18.87
C GLY A 89 -0.61 -8.55 19.63
N PHE A 90 -0.47 -7.43 18.92
CA PHE A 90 -0.36 -6.10 19.51
C PHE A 90 -1.54 -5.79 20.45
N ASP A 91 -1.26 -5.22 21.62
CA ASP A 91 -2.29 -4.75 22.55
C ASP A 91 -2.42 -3.21 22.49
N PRO A 92 -3.52 -2.66 21.94
CA PRO A 92 -3.71 -1.22 21.83
C PRO A 92 -3.94 -0.51 23.18
N GLN A 93 -4.25 -1.24 24.26
CA GLN A 93 -4.46 -0.64 25.58
C GLN A 93 -3.13 -0.43 26.32
N THR A 94 -2.21 -1.39 26.21
CA THR A 94 -0.94 -1.38 26.93
C THR A 94 0.26 -0.99 26.05
N GLY A 95 0.13 -1.10 24.73
CA GLY A 95 1.24 -0.96 23.78
C GLY A 95 2.14 -2.20 23.71
N ALA A 96 1.79 -3.29 24.39
CA ALA A 96 2.58 -4.52 24.36
C ALA A 96 2.56 -5.18 22.96
N ASN A 97 3.64 -5.89 22.64
CA ASN A 97 3.84 -6.61 21.37
C ASN A 97 3.76 -5.71 20.12
N ASP A 98 4.22 -4.46 20.21
CA ASP A 98 4.35 -3.56 19.07
C ASP A 98 5.64 -3.85 18.26
N ASP A 99 5.70 -5.04 17.66
CA ASP A 99 6.89 -5.55 16.94
C ASP A 99 6.83 -5.31 15.43
N GLY A 100 5.82 -4.57 14.96
CA GLY A 100 5.58 -4.36 13.54
C GLY A 100 5.03 -5.59 12.82
N THR A 101 5.09 -5.58 11.49
CA THR A 101 4.40 -6.57 10.64
C THR A 101 5.24 -6.99 9.44
N ILE A 102 5.22 -8.29 9.12
CA ILE A 102 5.66 -8.82 7.83
C ILE A 102 4.51 -8.62 6.84
N LEU A 103 4.73 -7.87 5.75
CA LEU A 103 3.64 -7.51 4.81
C LEU A 103 2.95 -8.74 4.21
N LEU A 104 3.71 -9.79 3.92
CA LEU A 104 3.13 -11.03 3.39
C LEU A 104 2.17 -11.71 4.39
N ASP A 105 2.44 -11.64 5.69
CA ASP A 105 1.56 -12.23 6.70
C ASP A 105 0.26 -11.40 6.82
N GLN A 106 0.36 -10.06 6.76
CA GLN A 106 -0.82 -9.18 6.65
C GLN A 106 -1.66 -9.51 5.41
N LEU A 107 -1.03 -9.60 4.23
CA LEU A 107 -1.73 -9.87 2.96
C LEU A 107 -2.43 -11.23 2.98
N ASN A 108 -1.79 -12.25 3.55
CA ASN A 108 -2.40 -13.57 3.72
C ASN A 108 -3.60 -13.52 4.66
N HIS A 109 -3.49 -12.83 5.79
CA HIS A 109 -4.61 -12.66 6.72
C HIS A 109 -5.76 -11.90 6.08
N TRP A 110 -5.47 -10.77 5.44
CA TRP A 110 -6.49 -9.95 4.76
C TRP A 110 -7.21 -10.73 3.67
N ARG A 111 -6.51 -11.60 2.92
CA ARG A 111 -7.13 -12.45 1.91
C ARG A 111 -7.99 -13.57 2.51
N ASN A 112 -7.49 -14.26 3.54
CA ASN A 112 -8.12 -15.49 4.03
C ASN A 112 -9.18 -15.24 5.12
N HIS A 113 -8.99 -14.21 5.95
CA HIS A 113 -9.81 -13.92 7.13
C HIS A 113 -10.48 -12.54 7.07
N GLY A 114 -9.98 -11.65 6.21
CA GLY A 114 -10.43 -10.28 6.13
C GLY A 114 -9.96 -9.43 7.31
N LEU A 115 -10.02 -8.11 7.17
CA LEU A 115 -9.67 -7.15 8.21
C LEU A 115 -10.92 -6.43 8.74
N PRO A 116 -10.92 -5.97 10.00
CA PRO A 116 -12.01 -5.19 10.56
C PRO A 116 -12.39 -3.97 9.68
N ARG A 117 -13.69 -3.78 9.44
CA ARG A 117 -14.25 -2.67 8.67
C ARG A 117 -15.59 -2.22 9.29
N PRO A 118 -15.97 -0.94 9.20
CA PRO A 118 -17.33 -0.51 9.55
C PRO A 118 -18.41 -1.17 8.66
N GLY A 119 -19.61 -1.33 9.21
CA GLY A 119 -20.77 -1.92 8.52
C GLY A 119 -20.90 -3.43 8.72
N GLN A 120 -21.90 -4.06 8.09
CA GLN A 120 -22.09 -5.52 8.08
C GLN A 120 -21.53 -6.09 6.76
N PRO A 121 -20.77 -7.21 6.77
CA PRO A 121 -20.50 -8.14 7.87
C PRO A 121 -19.34 -7.74 8.79
N GLY A 122 -18.83 -6.50 8.69
CA GLY A 122 -17.76 -5.99 9.55
C GLY A 122 -16.34 -6.37 9.13
N ARG A 123 -16.18 -6.92 7.92
CA ARG A 123 -14.90 -7.41 7.38
C ARG A 123 -14.66 -6.91 5.96
N ASP A 124 -13.43 -6.50 5.69
CA ASP A 124 -12.88 -6.18 4.37
C ASP A 124 -12.02 -7.36 3.90
N TYR A 125 -12.34 -7.96 2.76
CA TYR A 125 -11.60 -9.09 2.20
C TYR A 125 -10.81 -8.66 0.95
N LEU A 126 -9.52 -8.95 0.98
CA LEU A 126 -8.68 -8.84 -0.20
C LEU A 126 -8.94 -10.04 -1.11
N THR A 127 -9.22 -9.80 -2.39
CA THR A 127 -9.56 -10.89 -3.31
C THR A 127 -8.32 -11.65 -3.76
N ALA A 128 -7.26 -10.93 -4.11
CA ALA A 128 -5.96 -11.48 -4.46
C ALA A 128 -4.87 -10.41 -4.31
N TYR A 129 -3.62 -10.86 -4.35
CA TYR A 129 -2.46 -10.00 -4.49
C TYR A 129 -1.39 -10.73 -5.28
N GLY A 130 -0.49 -9.98 -5.90
CA GLY A 130 0.68 -10.51 -6.58
C GLY A 130 1.91 -9.65 -6.34
N ILE A 131 3.08 -10.29 -6.22
CA ILE A 131 4.35 -9.60 -6.03
C ILE A 131 4.77 -8.89 -7.32
N ILE A 132 5.27 -7.67 -7.17
CA ILE A 132 5.90 -6.85 -8.21
C ILE A 132 7.35 -6.68 -7.80
N SER A 133 8.29 -6.73 -8.76
CA SER A 133 9.67 -6.33 -8.45
C SER A 133 9.68 -4.86 -8.04
N PRO A 134 10.28 -4.46 -6.90
CA PRO A 134 10.33 -3.05 -6.48
C PRO A 134 11.06 -2.13 -7.48
N THR A 135 11.89 -2.72 -8.35
CA THR A 135 12.62 -2.03 -9.43
C THR A 135 11.85 -2.01 -10.76
N ASP A 136 10.74 -2.73 -10.87
CA ASP A 136 9.89 -2.74 -12.08
C ASP A 136 8.88 -1.58 -12.04
N ILE A 137 9.34 -0.40 -12.44
CA ILE A 137 8.53 0.82 -12.51
C ILE A 137 7.28 0.61 -13.37
N GLN A 138 7.37 -0.16 -14.46
CA GLN A 138 6.21 -0.39 -15.34
C GLN A 138 5.17 -1.30 -14.68
N GLY A 139 5.61 -2.34 -13.97
CA GLY A 139 4.74 -3.16 -13.11
C GLY A 139 4.05 -2.35 -12.03
N ILE A 140 4.79 -1.44 -11.36
CA ILE A 140 4.22 -0.55 -10.33
C ILE A 140 3.19 0.41 -10.94
N LYS A 141 3.51 1.09 -12.05
CA LYS A 141 2.57 1.97 -12.76
C LYS A 141 1.30 1.22 -13.16
N ARG A 142 1.45 -0.01 -13.66
CA ARG A 142 0.33 -0.88 -14.01
C ARG A 142 -0.53 -1.22 -12.79
N GLY A 143 0.09 -1.61 -11.68
CA GLY A 143 -0.59 -1.90 -10.42
C GLY A 143 -1.40 -0.71 -9.92
N ILE A 144 -0.80 0.49 -9.92
CA ILE A 144 -1.50 1.72 -9.54
C ILE A 144 -2.65 2.02 -10.51
N CYS A 145 -2.40 1.92 -11.83
CA CYS A 145 -3.38 2.30 -12.84
C CYS A 145 -4.64 1.43 -12.77
N TYR A 146 -4.47 0.11 -12.78
CA TYR A 146 -5.57 -0.85 -12.96
C TYR A 146 -6.06 -1.49 -11.68
N LEU A 147 -5.23 -1.53 -10.63
CA LEU A 147 -5.58 -2.10 -9.33
C LEU A 147 -5.79 -1.03 -8.26
N GLY A 148 -5.67 0.25 -8.63
CA GLY A 148 -5.89 1.41 -7.76
C GLY A 148 -4.77 1.69 -6.77
N GLY A 149 -3.79 0.80 -6.64
CA GLY A 149 -2.63 1.02 -5.79
C GLY A 149 -1.69 -0.18 -5.68
N VAL A 150 -0.54 0.07 -5.06
CA VAL A 150 0.48 -0.92 -4.72
C VAL A 150 0.86 -0.73 -3.25
N LEU A 151 0.87 -1.81 -2.48
CA LEU A 151 1.47 -1.83 -1.16
C LEU A 151 2.98 -2.06 -1.33
N ALA A 152 3.80 -1.13 -0.87
CA ALA A 152 5.26 -1.24 -0.94
C ALA A 152 5.88 -1.23 0.46
N GLY A 153 6.92 -2.04 0.61
CA GLY A 153 7.85 -2.00 1.73
C GLY A 153 9.11 -1.24 1.35
N VAL A 154 9.58 -0.35 2.23
CA VAL A 154 10.79 0.44 2.03
C VAL A 154 11.68 0.41 3.27
N GLN A 155 12.98 0.56 3.07
CA GLN A 155 13.95 0.87 4.12
C GLN A 155 14.13 2.38 4.19
N VAL A 156 13.55 3.02 5.20
CA VAL A 156 13.53 4.49 5.33
C VAL A 156 14.91 4.99 5.77
N PRO A 157 15.57 5.87 5.02
CA PRO A 157 16.78 6.55 5.47
C PRO A 157 16.49 7.52 6.63
N ARG A 158 17.46 7.70 7.53
CA ARG A 158 17.40 8.63 8.67
C ARG A 158 16.96 10.04 8.30
N GLY A 159 17.47 10.57 7.18
CA GLY A 159 17.15 11.94 6.76
C GLY A 159 15.65 12.16 6.52
N PHE A 160 14.92 11.12 6.07
CA PHE A 160 13.47 11.25 5.83
C PHE A 160 12.65 11.30 7.11
N MET A 161 13.17 10.84 8.25
CA MET A 161 12.49 10.94 9.55
C MET A 161 12.44 12.38 10.08
N SER A 162 13.32 13.24 9.58
CA SER A 162 13.40 14.66 9.97
C SER A 162 12.58 15.58 9.07
N LEU A 163 12.01 15.06 7.98
CA LEU A 163 11.18 15.83 7.06
C LEU A 163 9.81 16.14 7.68
N GLY A 164 9.23 17.29 7.32
CA GLY A 164 7.85 17.61 7.61
C GLY A 164 6.87 16.67 6.89
N LEU A 165 5.64 16.57 7.43
CA LEU A 165 4.58 15.77 6.82
C LEU A 165 4.29 16.25 5.38
N GLY A 166 4.33 15.32 4.42
CA GLY A 166 4.07 15.61 3.01
C GLY A 166 5.25 16.16 2.23
N GLU A 167 6.38 16.41 2.87
CA GLU A 167 7.60 16.79 2.15
C GLU A 167 8.09 15.66 1.25
N THR A 168 8.66 16.04 0.10
CA THR A 168 9.14 15.08 -0.89
C THR A 168 10.29 14.25 -0.34
N TRP A 169 10.18 12.93 -0.42
CA TRP A 169 11.28 12.02 -0.14
C TRP A 169 12.16 11.95 -1.38
N ASP A 170 13.34 12.57 -1.30
CA ASP A 170 14.31 12.60 -2.40
C ASP A 170 15.69 12.23 -1.86
N LEU A 171 16.13 11.01 -2.20
CA LEU A 171 17.38 10.45 -1.70
C LEU A 171 18.59 11.28 -2.15
N SER A 172 18.50 11.97 -3.30
CA SER A 172 19.58 12.81 -3.82
C SER A 172 19.88 14.03 -2.96
N LYS A 173 18.96 14.41 -2.06
CA LYS A 173 19.11 15.52 -1.11
C LYS A 173 19.73 15.10 0.22
N LEU A 174 19.91 13.80 0.45
CA LEU A 174 20.53 13.28 1.67
C LEU A 174 22.02 13.04 1.46
N SER A 175 22.79 13.09 2.55
CA SER A 175 24.22 12.78 2.52
C SER A 175 24.72 12.23 3.85
N GLY A 176 25.89 11.59 3.85
CA GLY A 176 26.54 11.13 5.07
C GLY A 176 25.66 10.18 5.91
N ASN A 177 25.44 10.52 7.18
CA ASN A 177 24.67 9.68 8.10
C ASN A 177 23.17 9.65 7.78
N ASP A 178 22.65 10.62 7.03
CA ASP A 178 21.22 10.68 6.68
C ASP A 178 20.81 9.60 5.68
N LEU A 179 21.78 9.05 4.93
CA LEU A 179 21.59 7.91 4.02
C LEU A 179 21.50 6.56 4.73
N LYS A 180 21.86 6.48 6.01
CA LYS A 180 21.79 5.22 6.76
C LYS A 180 20.34 4.81 6.98
N PRO A 181 20.01 3.51 6.91
CA PRO A 181 18.67 3.05 7.21
C PRO A 181 18.32 3.33 8.67
N GLU A 182 17.11 3.82 8.90
CA GLU A 182 16.49 3.92 10.21
C GLU A 182 15.61 2.71 10.51
N GLY A 183 14.86 2.23 9.52
CA GLY A 183 14.06 1.01 9.65
C GLY A 183 13.08 0.79 8.50
N GLY A 184 12.33 -0.31 8.59
CA GLY A 184 11.34 -0.70 7.58
C GLY A 184 10.01 0.03 7.71
N HIS A 185 9.45 0.49 6.58
CA HIS A 185 8.15 1.15 6.51
C HIS A 185 7.27 0.62 5.39
N ALA A 186 5.96 0.57 5.63
CA ALA A 186 4.97 0.21 4.63
C ALA A 186 4.27 1.47 4.13
N ILE A 187 4.16 1.61 2.81
CA ILE A 187 3.55 2.77 2.15
C ILE A 187 2.56 2.32 1.07
N ALA A 188 1.52 3.13 0.87
CA ALA A 188 0.53 2.91 -0.19
C ALA A 188 0.84 3.79 -1.40
N LEU A 189 1.37 3.21 -2.47
CA LEU A 189 1.59 3.89 -3.75
C LEU A 189 0.24 3.99 -4.48
N THR A 190 -0.23 5.19 -4.76
CA THR A 190 -1.63 5.44 -5.20
C THR A 190 -1.73 6.43 -6.36
N GLY A 191 -0.60 6.95 -6.83
CA GLY A 191 -0.54 7.76 -8.04
C GLY A 191 0.88 7.81 -8.58
N TYR A 192 1.04 8.29 -9.80
CA TYR A 192 2.34 8.50 -10.42
C TYR A 192 2.27 9.53 -11.55
N MET A 193 3.45 10.02 -11.90
CA MET A 193 3.73 10.84 -13.08
C MET A 193 5.12 10.47 -13.63
N PRO A 194 5.56 11.03 -14.76
CA PRO A 194 6.88 10.70 -15.32
C PRO A 194 8.03 10.86 -14.31
N ALA A 195 7.97 11.88 -13.46
CA ALA A 195 9.02 12.17 -12.48
C ALA A 195 9.05 11.22 -11.26
N GLY A 196 7.96 10.55 -10.92
CA GLY A 196 7.92 9.74 -9.70
C GLY A 196 6.54 9.22 -9.31
N VAL A 197 6.42 8.86 -8.03
CA VAL A 197 5.25 8.20 -7.46
C VAL A 197 4.66 9.03 -6.32
N PHE A 198 3.33 9.09 -6.28
CA PHE A 198 2.58 9.60 -5.14
C PHE A 198 2.21 8.44 -4.23
N PHE A 199 2.43 8.64 -2.94
CA PHE A 199 2.15 7.63 -1.93
C PHE A 199 1.56 8.25 -0.68
N ASN A 200 0.90 7.43 0.13
CA ASN A 200 0.47 7.83 1.46
C ASN A 200 1.42 7.29 2.52
N THR A 201 1.79 8.15 3.47
CA THR A 201 2.46 7.80 4.71
C THR A 201 2.07 8.81 5.78
N TRP A 202 2.00 8.39 7.05
CA TRP A 202 1.79 9.27 8.20
C TRP A 202 0.65 10.28 8.01
N GLY A 203 -0.48 9.81 7.48
CA GLY A 203 -1.69 10.59 7.25
C GLY A 203 -1.61 11.65 6.15
N THR A 204 -0.54 11.70 5.38
CA THR A 204 -0.35 12.71 4.33
C THR A 204 -0.03 12.09 2.99
N ARG A 205 -0.51 12.74 1.91
CA ARG A 205 -0.08 12.45 0.54
C ARG A 205 1.32 13.01 0.32
N THR A 206 2.25 12.14 -0.04
CA THR A 206 3.66 12.46 -0.24
C THR A 206 4.09 12.06 -1.66
N PHE A 207 5.24 12.55 -2.10
CA PHE A 207 5.84 12.25 -3.39
C PHE A 207 7.28 11.77 -3.21
N MET A 208 7.74 10.87 -4.08
CA MET A 208 9.16 10.55 -4.24
C MET A 208 9.52 10.34 -5.71
N PRO A 209 10.73 10.73 -6.16
CA PRO A 209 11.23 10.36 -7.48
C PRO A 209 11.33 8.84 -7.64
N TRP A 210 11.20 8.35 -8.88
CA TRP A 210 11.34 6.92 -9.18
C TRP A 210 12.70 6.37 -8.73
N ASP A 211 13.78 7.13 -8.94
CA ASP A 211 15.14 6.76 -8.53
C ASP A 211 15.26 6.59 -7.01
N THR A 212 14.47 7.33 -6.23
CA THR A 212 14.40 7.12 -4.78
C THR A 212 13.69 5.81 -4.47
N LEU A 213 12.50 5.57 -5.05
CA LEU A 213 11.72 4.36 -4.80
C LEU A 213 12.54 3.09 -5.06
N VAL A 214 13.17 2.98 -6.23
CA VAL A 214 13.89 1.76 -6.63
C VAL A 214 15.13 1.47 -5.77
N GLN A 215 15.65 2.46 -5.06
CA GLN A 215 16.78 2.30 -4.14
C GLN A 215 16.36 1.90 -2.74
N ILE A 216 15.19 2.35 -2.27
CA ILE A 216 14.76 2.11 -0.89
C ILE A 216 13.73 1.00 -0.76
N ALA A 217 13.01 0.64 -1.83
CA ALA A 217 11.95 -0.37 -1.78
C ALA A 217 12.52 -1.79 -1.84
N ASP A 218 12.07 -2.65 -0.91
CA ASP A 218 12.52 -4.05 -0.77
C ASP A 218 11.43 -5.09 -1.07
N GLU A 219 10.16 -4.68 -1.11
CA GLU A 219 9.03 -5.49 -1.57
C GLU A 219 7.88 -4.62 -2.11
N ALA A 220 7.11 -5.15 -3.06
CA ALA A 220 5.94 -4.47 -3.61
C ALA A 220 4.87 -5.47 -4.03
N TYR A 221 3.60 -5.13 -3.80
CA TYR A 221 2.45 -5.99 -4.10
C TYR A 221 1.32 -5.20 -4.75
N GLY A 222 0.89 -5.65 -5.94
CA GLY A 222 -0.36 -5.18 -6.53
C GLY A 222 -1.54 -5.92 -5.92
N LEU A 223 -2.58 -5.20 -5.57
CA LEU A 223 -3.67 -5.70 -4.72
C LEU A 223 -5.01 -5.65 -5.45
N LEU A 224 -5.77 -6.73 -5.42
CA LEU A 224 -7.08 -6.82 -6.05
C LEU A 224 -8.15 -6.89 -4.95
N SER A 225 -8.97 -5.84 -4.84
CA SER A 225 -10.12 -5.83 -3.95
C SER A 225 -11.41 -5.67 -4.74
N ARG A 226 -12.15 -6.76 -4.91
CA ARG A 226 -13.50 -6.73 -5.50
C ARG A 226 -14.44 -5.82 -4.70
N GLN A 227 -14.28 -5.81 -3.37
CA GLN A 227 -15.14 -5.07 -2.46
C GLN A 227 -14.91 -3.55 -2.52
N ASN A 228 -13.68 -3.12 -2.76
CA ASN A 228 -13.32 -1.71 -2.68
C ASN A 228 -13.15 -1.04 -4.06
N TRP A 229 -12.72 -1.79 -5.08
CA TRP A 229 -12.26 -1.24 -6.36
C TRP A 229 -13.27 -1.37 -7.51
N LEU A 230 -14.53 -1.75 -7.24
CA LEU A 230 -15.58 -1.81 -8.25
C LEU A 230 -16.66 -0.76 -8.00
N GLY A 231 -17.08 -0.09 -9.07
CA GLY A 231 -18.21 0.82 -9.06
C GLY A 231 -19.55 0.11 -9.27
N ILE A 232 -20.63 0.89 -9.34
CA ILE A 232 -22.00 0.39 -9.59
C ILE A 232 -22.09 -0.55 -10.81
N PRO A 233 -21.40 -0.28 -11.94
CA PRO A 233 -21.43 -1.18 -13.09
C PRO A 233 -20.74 -2.54 -12.87
N GLY A 234 -20.07 -2.76 -11.74
CA GLY A 234 -19.30 -3.97 -11.46
C GLY A 234 -17.91 -4.01 -12.10
N THR A 235 -17.45 -2.89 -12.67
CA THR A 235 -16.11 -2.71 -13.26
C THR A 235 -15.26 -1.74 -12.43
N SER A 236 -13.95 -1.75 -12.67
CA SER A 236 -13.04 -0.77 -12.05
C SER A 236 -13.36 0.67 -12.53
N PRO A 237 -12.80 1.71 -11.89
CA PRO A 237 -12.94 3.10 -12.35
C PRO A 237 -12.47 3.38 -13.79
N ASN A 238 -11.58 2.55 -14.34
CA ASN A 238 -11.15 2.66 -15.74
C ASN A 238 -11.92 1.70 -16.68
N GLY A 239 -12.88 0.93 -16.16
CA GLY A 239 -13.70 0.01 -16.92
C GLY A 239 -13.10 -1.38 -17.12
N GLU A 240 -12.10 -1.78 -16.32
CA GLU A 240 -11.57 -3.14 -16.39
C GLU A 240 -12.57 -4.17 -15.85
N ASP A 241 -12.61 -5.33 -16.53
CA ASP A 241 -13.24 -6.54 -16.01
C ASP A 241 -12.38 -7.13 -14.89
N PHE A 242 -12.97 -7.23 -13.69
CA PHE A 242 -12.29 -7.74 -12.51
C PHE A 242 -11.88 -9.21 -12.65
N ASP A 243 -12.71 -10.04 -13.29
CA ASP A 243 -12.41 -11.47 -13.43
C ASP A 243 -11.23 -11.68 -14.38
N ALA A 244 -11.08 -10.83 -15.39
CA ALA A 244 -9.91 -10.81 -16.26
C ALA A 244 -8.63 -10.42 -15.49
N LEU A 245 -8.68 -9.39 -14.65
CA LEU A 245 -7.55 -8.99 -13.78
C LEU A 245 -7.18 -10.10 -12.79
N LEU A 246 -8.18 -10.75 -12.20
CA LEU A 246 -7.97 -11.85 -11.25
C LEU A 246 -7.33 -13.08 -11.93
N ALA A 247 -7.78 -13.43 -13.13
CA ALA A 247 -7.22 -14.53 -13.90
C ALA A 247 -5.73 -14.31 -14.21
N GLU A 248 -5.37 -13.08 -14.53
CA GLU A 248 -3.99 -12.70 -14.82
C GLU A 248 -3.08 -12.81 -13.59
N VAL A 249 -3.55 -12.38 -12.41
CA VAL A 249 -2.81 -12.56 -11.16
C VAL A 249 -2.61 -14.04 -10.85
N ARG A 250 -3.64 -14.88 -11.03
CA ARG A 250 -3.57 -16.32 -10.69
C ARG A 250 -2.67 -17.13 -11.63
N ALA A 251 -2.37 -16.61 -12.82
CA ALA A 251 -1.68 -17.37 -13.84
C ALA A 251 -0.15 -17.23 -13.85
N ALA A 252 0.40 -16.44 -12.93
CA ALA A 252 1.78 -15.95 -13.00
C ALA A 252 2.69 -16.41 -11.86
#